data_AF-A0A540UP29-F1
#
_entry.id   AF-A0A540UP29-F1
#
_cell.length_a   1.000
_cell.length_b   1.000
_cell.length_c   1.000
_cell.angle_alpha   90.00
_cell.angle_beta   90.00
_cell.angle_gamma   90.00
#
_symmetry.space_group_name_H-M   'P 1'
#
loop_
_entity.id
_entity.type
_entity.pdbx_description
1 polymer ?
#
loop_
_entity_poly.entity_id
_entity_poly.type
_entity_poly.pdbx_seq_one_letter_code
_entity_poly.pdbx_strand_id
1 'polypeptide(L)'
;MATSLHNAKLQKKDEFYTRYSDIENEMNAFLEFNPKVFQNKTVLLPCDDPEWSNFTRYFAQNFESLGLKKLISTSFANDRKTIKFGQLSLFETESPHFDKDKTNSRGKIFTLSKDGKSKVDISNLKWQYLEGDGDFNSDEVIKLRDEADVIVTNPPFSLFREFIKWIMDGKKEFAIIGHQNAITYKDVFSYIKDNKIWLGKPFKGNVGFFMSPYEDLATSSQRKKNLIRVSGVMWFTNIEHGRRHQPLQLMTEADNLKFNTKLIKKLREFGTQNYPKYYNYDAIEVPFTMAIPSDFDGYMGVPITFLDKFNPEQFEIIGLGISSSGIEIGVRGYTDEHRKYRKEIQKRGTADGDLYFLDKNGFPVVPYARIIIKRKGV
;
A
#
# COMPACT_ATOMS: atom_id res chain seq x y z
N MET A 1 2.50 31.58 7.30
CA MET A 1 3.16 30.63 8.23
C MET A 1 2.19 29.50 8.63
N ALA A 2 1.75 28.65 7.70
CA ALA A 2 0.85 27.53 7.98
C ALA A 2 1.35 26.18 7.39
N THR A 3 2.58 26.15 6.87
CA THR A 3 3.19 25.02 6.16
C THR A 3 4.09 24.15 7.04
N SER A 4 4.49 24.57 8.24
CA SER A 4 5.45 23.81 9.07
C SER A 4 4.82 22.76 10.00
N LEU A 5 3.61 23.00 10.51
CA LEU A 5 2.96 22.09 11.49
C LEU A 5 2.39 20.82 10.85
N HIS A 6 2.00 20.85 9.57
CA HIS A 6 1.53 19.65 8.85
C HIS A 6 2.71 18.74 8.47
N ASN A 7 3.83 19.34 8.02
CA ASN A 7 5.05 18.61 7.68
C ASN A 7 5.70 17.96 8.92
N ALA A 8 5.72 18.64 10.08
CA ALA A 8 6.26 18.07 11.32
C ALA A 8 5.43 16.89 11.87
N LYS A 9 4.12 16.82 11.55
CA LYS A 9 3.26 15.66 11.89
C LYS A 9 3.42 14.49 10.92
N LEU A 10 3.82 14.76 9.67
CA LEU A 10 4.08 13.75 8.64
C LEU A 10 5.46 13.10 8.86
N GLN A 11 6.51 13.89 9.12
CA GLN A 11 7.86 13.37 9.38
C GLN A 11 7.93 12.41 10.58
N LYS A 12 7.15 12.63 11.64
CA LYS A 12 7.11 11.73 12.81
C LYS A 12 6.60 10.31 12.52
N LYS A 13 6.16 10.03 11.29
CA LYS A 13 5.55 8.77 10.87
C LYS A 13 6.34 8.00 9.82
N ASP A 14 7.52 8.49 9.45
CA ASP A 14 8.24 7.96 8.29
C ASP A 14 9.14 6.75 8.62
N GLU A 15 9.42 6.49 9.89
CA GLU A 15 10.23 5.32 10.33
C GLU A 15 9.50 4.52 11.40
N PHE A 16 8.97 3.39 10.97
CA PHE A 16 8.10 2.54 11.76
C PHE A 16 8.53 1.09 11.54
N TYR A 17 9.02 0.44 12.60
CA TYR A 17 9.45 -0.95 12.48
C TYR A 17 8.25 -1.88 12.41
N THR A 18 8.12 -2.57 11.28
CA THR A 18 7.09 -3.58 11.04
C THR A 18 7.29 -4.77 11.97
N ARG A 19 6.20 -5.35 12.46
CA ARG A 19 6.28 -6.56 13.31
C ARG A 19 6.64 -7.77 12.46
N TYR A 20 7.47 -8.65 13.01
CA TYR A 20 7.82 -9.93 12.39
C TYR A 20 6.60 -10.72 11.91
N SER A 21 5.55 -10.81 12.73
CA SER A 21 4.33 -11.55 12.37
C SER A 21 3.55 -10.92 11.23
N ASP A 22 3.63 -9.61 11.00
CA ASP A 22 2.97 -8.98 9.85
C ASP A 22 3.72 -9.31 8.55
N ILE A 23 5.05 -9.37 8.60
CA ILE A 23 5.92 -9.79 7.48
C ILE A 23 5.69 -11.27 7.18
N GLU A 24 5.79 -12.12 8.19
CA GLU A 24 5.57 -13.57 8.06
C GLU A 24 4.19 -13.89 7.48
N ASN A 25 3.14 -13.20 7.93
CA ASN A 25 1.79 -13.39 7.40
C ASN A 25 1.66 -13.08 5.91
N GLU A 26 2.37 -12.05 5.43
CA GLU A 26 2.39 -11.66 4.02
C GLU A 26 3.22 -12.63 3.19
N MET A 27 4.46 -12.93 3.63
CA MET A 27 5.34 -13.86 2.92
C MET A 27 4.72 -15.25 2.81
N ASN A 28 4.05 -15.73 3.86
CA ASN A 28 3.31 -16.99 3.83
C ASN A 28 2.18 -16.98 2.80
N ALA A 29 1.51 -15.84 2.57
CA ALA A 29 0.46 -15.76 1.55
C ALA A 29 1.00 -15.97 0.14
N PHE A 30 2.23 -15.51 -0.14
CA PHE A 30 2.93 -15.78 -1.39
C PHE A 30 3.38 -17.24 -1.48
N LEU A 31 3.97 -17.78 -0.40
CA LEU A 31 4.45 -19.16 -0.34
C LEU A 31 3.33 -20.20 -0.45
N GLU A 32 2.16 -19.93 0.14
CA GLU A 32 0.96 -20.76 0.02
C GLU A 32 0.49 -20.87 -1.43
N PHE A 33 0.67 -19.81 -2.23
CA PHE A 33 0.30 -19.79 -3.64
C PHE A 33 1.40 -20.39 -4.53
N ASN A 34 2.65 -20.00 -4.30
CA ASN A 34 3.82 -20.52 -4.99
C ASN A 34 4.97 -20.77 -3.98
N PRO A 35 5.20 -22.03 -3.58
CA PRO A 35 6.25 -22.38 -2.61
C PRO A 35 7.67 -22.04 -3.09
N LYS A 36 7.86 -21.80 -4.39
CA LYS A 36 9.15 -21.47 -5.01
C LYS A 36 9.30 -19.99 -5.34
N VAL A 37 8.40 -19.14 -4.85
CA VAL A 37 8.37 -17.71 -5.20
C VAL A 37 9.70 -16.98 -4.91
N PHE A 38 10.46 -17.42 -3.91
CA PHE A 38 11.78 -16.85 -3.57
C PHE A 38 12.98 -17.72 -4.00
N GLN A 39 12.73 -18.87 -4.63
CA GLN A 39 13.77 -19.84 -4.92
C GLN A 39 14.83 -19.26 -5.87
N ASN A 40 16.11 -19.34 -5.47
CA ASN A 40 17.28 -18.84 -6.19
C ASN A 40 17.23 -17.34 -6.51
N LYS A 41 16.42 -16.56 -5.77
CA LYS A 41 16.31 -15.12 -5.95
C LYS A 41 17.24 -14.34 -5.04
N THR A 42 17.59 -13.15 -5.49
CA THR A 42 18.24 -12.11 -4.70
C THR A 42 17.17 -11.17 -4.16
N VAL A 43 17.09 -11.07 -2.82
CA VAL A 43 16.14 -10.16 -2.15
C VAL A 43 16.88 -8.92 -1.66
N LEU A 44 16.37 -7.74 -2.02
CA LEU A 44 16.82 -6.45 -1.52
C LEU A 44 15.80 -5.90 -0.51
N LEU A 45 16.30 -5.48 0.64
CA LEU A 45 15.56 -4.85 1.73
C LEU A 45 16.11 -3.42 1.93
N PRO A 46 15.72 -2.44 1.09
CA PRO A 46 16.23 -1.10 1.22
C PRO A 46 15.49 -0.33 2.30
N CYS A 47 16.12 0.74 2.80
CA CYS A 47 15.60 1.60 3.87
C CYS A 47 15.38 0.85 5.20
N ASP A 48 16.04 -0.29 5.36
CA ASP A 48 15.93 -1.14 6.52
C ASP A 48 17.05 -0.76 7.50
N ASP A 49 16.77 -0.66 8.81
CA ASP A 49 17.86 -0.65 9.80
C ASP A 49 18.16 -2.11 10.15
N PRO A 50 19.18 -2.76 9.54
CA PRO A 50 19.24 -4.23 9.47
C PRO A 50 19.57 -4.85 10.83
N GLU A 51 20.06 -4.03 11.77
CA GLU A 51 20.30 -4.38 13.16
C GLU A 51 19.00 -4.50 13.97
N TRP A 52 17.94 -3.79 13.57
CA TRP A 52 16.67 -3.70 14.30
C TRP A 52 15.48 -4.22 13.51
N SER A 53 15.65 -4.43 12.21
CA SER A 53 14.53 -4.74 11.35
C SER A 53 14.12 -6.20 11.37
N ASN A 54 12.81 -6.38 11.48
CA ASN A 54 12.19 -7.67 11.31
C ASN A 54 12.18 -8.16 9.86
N PHE A 55 12.40 -7.30 8.85
CA PHE A 55 12.56 -7.75 7.46
C PHE A 55 13.88 -8.50 7.30
N THR A 56 15.00 -7.84 7.65
CA THR A 56 16.32 -8.49 7.65
C THR A 56 16.31 -9.76 8.48
N ARG A 57 15.74 -9.71 9.70
CA ARG A 57 15.63 -10.88 10.57
C ARG A 57 14.83 -12.01 9.93
N TYR A 58 13.65 -11.74 9.35
CA TYR A 58 12.82 -12.77 8.73
C TYR A 58 13.55 -13.46 7.58
N PHE A 59 14.09 -12.70 6.63
CA PHE A 59 14.74 -13.28 5.46
C PHE A 59 16.08 -13.95 5.78
N ALA A 60 16.83 -13.46 6.76
CA ALA A 60 18.06 -14.12 7.21
C ALA A 60 17.75 -15.45 7.94
N GLN A 61 16.77 -15.47 8.85
CA GLN A 61 16.37 -16.68 9.57
C GLN A 61 15.76 -17.76 8.66
N ASN A 62 15.09 -17.34 7.58
CA ASN A 62 14.46 -18.22 6.61
C ASN A 62 15.26 -18.35 5.30
N PHE A 63 16.54 -17.95 5.28
CA PHE A 63 17.33 -17.88 4.04
C PHE A 63 17.36 -19.22 3.29
N GLU A 64 17.64 -20.31 4.02
CA GLU A 64 17.71 -21.65 3.45
C GLU A 64 16.32 -22.21 3.10
N SER A 65 15.32 -21.99 3.95
CA SER A 65 13.96 -22.51 3.74
C SER A 65 13.27 -21.84 2.55
N LEU A 66 13.54 -20.55 2.33
CA LEU A 66 13.10 -19.80 1.14
C LEU A 66 13.94 -20.14 -0.11
N GLY A 67 15.10 -20.79 0.07
CA GLY A 67 16.01 -21.14 -1.02
C GLY A 67 16.67 -19.93 -1.68
N LEU A 68 16.95 -18.87 -0.93
CA LEU A 68 17.52 -17.63 -1.45
C LEU A 68 18.93 -17.84 -2.02
N LYS A 69 19.25 -17.06 -3.05
CA LYS A 69 20.62 -16.95 -3.59
C LYS A 69 21.44 -15.95 -2.77
N LYS A 70 20.85 -14.78 -2.54
CA LYS A 70 21.49 -13.65 -1.86
C LYS A 70 20.44 -12.78 -1.16
N LEU A 71 20.79 -12.23 -0.02
CA LEU A 71 20.02 -11.24 0.72
C LEU A 71 20.89 -9.98 0.84
N ILE A 72 20.31 -8.84 0.50
CA ILE A 72 20.94 -7.54 0.58
C ILE A 72 20.02 -6.65 1.40
N SER A 73 20.55 -6.03 2.45
CA SER A 73 19.79 -5.09 3.28
C SER A 73 20.57 -3.78 3.38
N THR A 74 19.93 -2.66 3.08
CA THR A 74 20.58 -1.34 3.08
C THR A 74 19.87 -0.38 4.01
N SER A 75 20.67 0.49 4.64
CA SER A 75 20.18 1.52 5.55
C SER A 75 20.66 2.90 5.14
N PHE A 76 19.83 3.89 5.44
CA PHE A 76 20.24 5.29 5.36
C PHE A 76 21.32 5.60 6.40
N ALA A 77 22.15 6.59 6.09
CA ALA A 77 23.09 7.18 7.05
C ALA A 77 22.35 7.75 8.27
N ASN A 78 22.97 7.73 9.45
CA ASN A 78 22.28 8.17 10.68
C ASN A 78 21.79 9.63 10.62
N ASP A 79 22.43 10.51 9.86
CA ASP A 79 21.96 11.90 9.68
C ASP A 79 20.74 12.04 8.77
N ARG A 80 20.47 11.03 7.93
CA ARG A 80 19.27 10.98 7.10
C ARG A 80 18.09 10.31 7.79
N LYS A 81 18.36 9.53 8.85
CA LYS A 81 17.31 8.90 9.65
C LYS A 81 16.52 9.95 10.43
N THR A 82 15.21 9.78 10.42
CA THR A 82 14.27 10.62 11.17
C THR A 82 14.30 10.25 12.65
N ILE A 83 14.50 8.95 12.96
CA ILE A 83 14.75 8.44 14.30
C ILE A 83 16.25 8.24 14.48
N LYS A 84 16.88 9.17 15.19
CA LYS A 84 18.24 8.96 15.71
C LYS A 84 18.14 8.12 16.98
N PHE A 85 18.38 6.81 16.88
CA PHE A 85 18.66 6.01 18.06
C PHE A 85 19.94 6.58 18.69
N GLY A 86 19.84 7.12 19.90
CA GLY A 86 20.98 7.76 20.59
C GLY A 86 22.11 6.78 20.94
N GLN A 87 21.94 5.49 20.67
CA GLN A 87 22.89 4.43 20.95
C GLN A 87 23.04 3.55 19.70
N LEU A 88 24.25 3.52 19.13
CA LEU A 88 24.65 2.57 18.10
C LEU A 88 24.56 1.14 18.68
N SER A 89 24.27 0.13 17.85
CA SER A 89 24.23 -1.24 18.37
C SER A 89 25.62 -1.72 18.79
N LEU A 90 25.66 -2.66 19.73
CA LEU A 90 26.92 -3.34 20.10
C LEU A 90 27.56 -4.02 18.89
N PHE A 91 26.72 -4.55 17.98
CA PHE A 91 27.17 -5.14 16.72
C PHE A 91 27.97 -4.15 15.85
N GLU A 92 27.57 -2.88 15.84
CA GLU A 92 28.32 -1.82 15.15
C GLU A 92 29.56 -1.40 15.95
N THR A 93 29.41 -1.07 17.24
CA THR A 93 30.52 -0.48 18.01
C THR A 93 31.67 -1.45 18.31
N GLU A 94 31.39 -2.75 18.34
CA GLU A 94 32.39 -3.80 18.54
C GLU A 94 32.98 -4.30 17.20
N SER A 95 32.51 -3.80 16.06
CA SER A 95 33.03 -4.18 14.75
C SER A 95 34.45 -3.62 14.53
N PRO A 96 35.40 -4.43 14.02
CA PRO A 96 36.73 -3.96 13.65
C PRO A 96 36.72 -2.85 12.58
N HIS A 97 35.63 -2.72 11.83
CA HIS A 97 35.46 -1.73 10.75
C HIS A 97 34.63 -0.51 11.18
N PHE A 98 34.28 -0.40 12.46
CA PHE A 98 33.56 0.76 12.97
C PHE A 98 34.37 2.05 12.77
N ASP A 99 33.72 3.05 12.20
CA ASP A 99 34.33 4.36 11.95
C ASP A 99 33.35 5.46 12.38
N LYS A 100 33.74 6.17 13.44
CA LYS A 100 32.93 7.20 14.09
C LYS A 100 32.64 8.39 13.16
N ASP A 101 33.51 8.65 12.19
CA ASP A 101 33.35 9.75 11.24
C ASP A 101 32.43 9.36 10.06
N LYS A 102 32.36 8.06 9.75
CA LYS A 102 31.52 7.52 8.65
C LYS A 102 30.11 7.15 9.08
N THR A 103 29.89 6.69 10.31
CA THR A 103 28.57 6.19 10.77
C THR A 103 27.42 7.20 10.59
N ASN A 104 27.72 8.50 10.66
CA ASN A 104 26.71 9.56 10.51
C ASN A 104 26.41 9.91 9.06
N SER A 105 27.42 9.87 8.19
CA SER A 105 27.36 10.38 6.82
C SER A 105 27.16 9.29 5.77
N ARG A 106 27.43 8.02 6.09
CA ARG A 106 27.34 6.89 5.17
C ARG A 106 26.26 5.89 5.58
N GLY A 107 25.52 5.42 4.59
CA GLY A 107 24.61 4.30 4.77
C GLY A 107 25.37 3.00 5.05
N LYS A 108 24.63 1.94 5.38
CA LYS A 108 25.21 0.61 5.58
C LYS A 108 24.60 -0.38 4.60
N ILE A 109 25.38 -1.39 4.25
CA ILE A 109 24.92 -2.55 3.49
C ILE A 109 25.31 -3.83 4.21
N PHE A 110 24.33 -4.72 4.31
CA PHE A 110 24.45 -6.04 4.90
C PHE A 110 24.14 -7.08 3.84
N THR A 111 24.99 -8.10 3.74
CA THR A 111 24.85 -9.15 2.72
C THR A 111 24.94 -10.54 3.34
N LEU A 112 24.09 -11.44 2.82
CA LEU A 112 24.12 -12.86 3.09
C LEU A 112 24.06 -13.59 1.76
N SER A 113 24.97 -14.53 1.52
CA SER A 113 25.05 -15.27 0.26
C SER A 113 25.24 -16.76 0.54
N LYS A 114 24.75 -17.59 -0.38
CA LYS A 114 24.89 -19.05 -0.28
C LYS A 114 26.32 -19.49 -0.66
N ASP A 115 27.23 -19.50 0.30
CA ASP A 115 28.64 -19.87 0.09
C ASP A 115 28.87 -21.38 0.25
N GLY A 116 28.09 -22.23 -0.45
CA GLY A 116 28.36 -23.64 -0.78
C GLY A 116 28.82 -24.68 0.28
N LYS A 117 29.13 -24.33 1.54
CA LYS A 117 29.88 -25.20 2.47
C LYS A 117 29.38 -25.21 3.92
N SER A 118 28.51 -24.30 4.35
CA SER A 118 27.98 -24.24 5.72
C SER A 118 26.54 -23.79 5.76
N LYS A 119 25.83 -24.18 6.84
CA LYS A 119 24.48 -23.69 7.14
C LYS A 119 24.51 -22.17 7.24
N VAL A 120 23.67 -21.49 6.46
CA VAL A 120 23.59 -20.02 6.45
C VAL A 120 22.77 -19.57 7.65
N ASP A 121 23.37 -18.75 8.52
CA ASP A 121 22.73 -18.18 9.70
C ASP A 121 22.90 -16.65 9.76
N ILE A 122 22.11 -15.97 10.61
CA ILE A 122 22.17 -14.52 10.82
C ILE A 122 23.57 -14.07 11.28
N SER A 123 24.33 -14.96 11.92
CA SER A 123 25.72 -14.74 12.32
C SER A 123 26.69 -14.61 11.13
N ASN A 124 26.30 -15.04 9.92
CA ASN A 124 27.09 -14.90 8.69
C ASN A 124 26.81 -13.59 7.93
N LEU A 125 25.97 -12.71 8.49
CA LEU A 125 25.65 -11.41 7.89
C LEU A 125 26.90 -10.53 7.86
N LYS A 126 27.42 -10.24 6.66
CA LYS A 126 28.58 -9.36 6.47
C LYS A 126 28.10 -7.95 6.26
N TRP A 127 28.68 -6.98 6.96
CA TRP A 127 28.31 -5.58 6.82
C TRP A 127 29.50 -4.68 6.45
N GLN A 128 29.21 -3.61 5.72
CA GLN A 128 30.16 -2.56 5.36
C GLN A 128 29.42 -1.22 5.20
N TYR A 129 30.16 -0.11 5.23
CA TYR A 129 29.63 1.19 4.85
C TYR A 129 29.41 1.26 3.33
N LEU A 130 28.33 1.92 2.94
CA LEU A 130 28.14 2.43 1.57
C LEU A 130 29.08 3.62 1.32
N GLU A 131 29.25 4.01 0.05
CA GLU A 131 30.01 5.21 -0.29
C GLU A 131 29.18 6.47 -0.02
N GLY A 132 27.88 6.40 -0.31
CA GLY A 132 26.90 7.46 -0.08
C GLY A 132 26.05 7.25 1.17
N ASP A 133 24.95 7.98 1.24
CA ASP A 133 24.06 8.06 2.41
C ASP A 133 22.98 6.96 2.44
N GLY A 134 23.00 6.02 1.49
CA GLY A 134 22.01 4.95 1.37
C GLY A 134 20.68 5.36 0.74
N ASP A 135 20.58 6.55 0.15
CA ASP A 135 19.41 6.94 -0.65
C ASP A 135 19.18 5.96 -1.80
N PHE A 136 17.93 5.49 -1.95
CA PHE A 136 17.57 4.54 -3.01
C PHE A 136 17.77 5.12 -4.41
N ASN A 137 17.80 6.46 -4.55
CA ASN A 137 18.10 7.13 -5.80
C ASN A 137 19.60 7.22 -6.11
N SER A 138 20.49 6.81 -5.20
CA SER A 138 21.94 6.80 -5.45
C SER A 138 22.34 5.72 -6.46
N ASP A 139 23.39 5.99 -7.25
CA ASP A 139 23.92 5.03 -8.24
C ASP A 139 24.33 3.69 -7.61
N GLU A 140 24.85 3.72 -6.38
CA GLU A 140 25.21 2.51 -5.65
C GLU A 140 23.99 1.66 -5.29
N VAL A 141 22.89 2.25 -4.79
CA VAL A 141 21.68 1.50 -4.44
C VAL A 141 20.88 1.10 -5.68
N ILE A 142 20.94 1.88 -6.76
CA ILE A 142 20.38 1.50 -8.07
C ILE A 142 21.08 0.24 -8.61
N LYS A 143 22.42 0.13 -8.49
CA LYS A 143 23.13 -1.11 -8.88
C LYS A 143 22.67 -2.32 -8.06
N LEU A 144 22.43 -2.14 -6.76
CA LEU A 144 21.90 -3.21 -5.89
C LEU A 144 20.47 -3.60 -6.29
N ARG A 145 19.62 -2.61 -6.62
CA ARG A 145 18.29 -2.86 -7.18
C ARG A 145 18.41 -3.71 -8.44
N ASP A 146 19.27 -3.31 -9.36
CA ASP A 146 19.41 -3.96 -10.66
C ASP A 146 19.93 -5.41 -10.52
N GLU A 147 20.76 -5.70 -9.51
CA GLU A 147 21.15 -7.07 -9.12
C GLU A 147 19.98 -7.88 -8.51
N ALA A 148 19.09 -7.23 -7.75
CA ALA A 148 18.03 -7.91 -7.03
C ALA A 148 16.90 -8.40 -7.95
N ASP A 149 16.23 -9.47 -7.54
CA ASP A 149 15.02 -9.99 -8.20
C ASP A 149 13.76 -9.47 -7.50
N VAL A 150 13.80 -9.39 -6.16
CA VAL A 150 12.65 -9.02 -5.32
C VAL A 150 13.03 -7.92 -4.33
N ILE A 151 12.13 -6.96 -4.11
CA ILE A 151 12.28 -5.87 -3.14
C ILE A 151 11.20 -5.98 -2.07
N VAL A 152 11.58 -6.06 -0.79
CA VAL A 152 10.62 -6.18 0.31
C VAL A 152 10.96 -5.20 1.42
N THR A 153 10.09 -4.23 1.73
CA THR A 153 10.38 -3.23 2.77
C THR A 153 9.15 -2.42 3.23
N ASN A 154 9.32 -1.58 4.24
CA ASN A 154 8.39 -0.52 4.62
C ASN A 154 9.02 0.85 4.27
N PRO A 155 8.85 1.35 3.04
CA PRO A 155 9.49 2.60 2.64
C PRO A 155 8.85 3.80 3.35
N PRO A 156 9.57 4.94 3.46
CA PRO A 156 8.98 6.19 3.94
C PRO A 156 7.72 6.55 3.14
N PHE A 157 6.60 6.79 3.83
CA PHE A 157 5.32 7.05 3.15
C PHE A 157 5.33 8.33 2.32
N SER A 158 6.14 9.31 2.73
CA SER A 158 6.39 10.56 1.99
C SER A 158 7.02 10.32 0.62
N LEU A 159 7.84 9.27 0.47
CA LEU A 159 8.55 8.93 -0.77
C LEU A 159 7.88 7.79 -1.55
N PHE A 160 6.68 7.34 -1.14
CA PHE A 160 6.04 6.13 -1.68
C PHE A 160 5.85 6.15 -3.21
N ARG A 161 5.46 7.30 -3.79
CA ARG A 161 5.27 7.42 -5.26
C ARG A 161 6.59 7.27 -6.02
N GLU A 162 7.65 7.91 -5.53
CA GLU A 162 8.99 7.84 -6.10
C GLU A 162 9.55 6.43 -5.95
N PHE A 163 9.34 5.81 -4.79
CA PHE A 163 9.78 4.46 -4.50
C PHE A 163 9.10 3.41 -5.37
N ILE A 164 7.78 3.48 -5.56
CA ILE A 164 7.07 2.62 -6.52
C ILE A 164 7.63 2.81 -7.93
N LYS A 165 7.82 4.06 -8.38
CA LYS A 165 8.41 4.32 -9.70
C LYS A 165 9.80 3.68 -9.82
N TRP A 166 10.65 3.84 -8.81
CA TRP A 166 11.99 3.27 -8.76
C TRP A 166 12.01 1.74 -8.85
N ILE A 167 11.07 1.05 -8.18
CA ILE A 167 10.88 -0.40 -8.28
C ILE A 167 10.43 -0.80 -9.69
N MET A 168 9.40 -0.11 -10.22
CA MET A 168 8.79 -0.44 -11.50
C MET A 168 9.74 -0.18 -12.68
N ASP A 169 10.54 0.88 -12.63
CA ASP A 169 11.59 1.17 -13.63
C ASP A 169 12.66 0.07 -13.64
N GLY A 170 12.98 -0.50 -12.47
CA GLY A 170 13.84 -1.67 -12.34
C GLY A 170 13.18 -3.01 -12.71
N LYS A 171 11.87 -3.03 -12.99
CA LYS A 171 11.06 -4.23 -13.29
C LYS A 171 11.19 -5.33 -12.23
N LYS A 172 11.18 -4.92 -10.95
CA LYS A 172 11.38 -5.84 -9.83
C LYS A 172 10.06 -6.39 -9.33
N GLU A 173 10.08 -7.63 -8.86
CA GLU A 173 9.02 -8.10 -7.99
C GLU A 173 9.13 -7.39 -6.64
N PHE A 174 8.02 -7.14 -5.96
CA PHE A 174 8.08 -6.43 -4.69
C PHE A 174 6.92 -6.74 -3.76
N ALA A 175 7.13 -6.51 -2.47
CA ALA A 175 6.09 -6.43 -1.46
C ALA A 175 6.45 -5.31 -0.49
N ILE A 176 5.67 -4.22 -0.51
CA ILE A 176 5.97 -3.03 0.28
C ILE A 176 4.76 -2.54 1.06
N ILE A 177 5.01 -1.89 2.19
CA ILE A 177 3.96 -1.31 3.00
C ILE A 177 3.70 0.13 2.55
N GLY A 178 2.42 0.50 2.46
CA GLY A 178 2.00 1.86 2.17
C GLY A 178 0.71 2.23 2.87
N HIS A 179 0.33 3.50 2.75
CA HIS A 179 -0.95 3.99 3.23
C HIS A 179 -2.04 3.85 2.16
N GLN A 180 -3.29 3.55 2.56
CA GLN A 180 -4.43 3.29 1.69
C GLN A 180 -4.72 4.41 0.68
N ASN A 181 -4.38 5.66 1.04
CA ASN A 181 -4.57 6.80 0.16
C ASN A 181 -3.73 6.68 -1.13
N ALA A 182 -2.63 5.92 -1.09
CA ALA A 182 -1.77 5.69 -2.24
C ALA A 182 -2.50 4.97 -3.39
N ILE A 183 -3.56 4.19 -3.11
CA ILE A 183 -4.43 3.60 -4.13
C ILE A 183 -4.92 4.67 -5.11
N THR A 184 -5.27 5.86 -4.62
CA THR A 184 -5.88 6.92 -5.43
C THR A 184 -4.87 7.85 -6.10
N TYR A 185 -3.58 7.63 -5.87
CA TYR A 185 -2.54 8.40 -6.55
C TYR A 185 -2.51 8.01 -8.02
N LYS A 186 -2.60 8.98 -8.91
CA LYS A 186 -2.69 8.77 -10.37
C LYS A 186 -1.74 7.68 -10.90
N ASP A 187 -0.45 7.80 -10.61
CA ASP A 187 0.57 6.87 -11.12
C ASP A 187 0.45 5.46 -10.50
N VAL A 188 0.10 5.35 -9.21
CA VAL A 188 -0.10 4.07 -8.53
C VAL A 188 -1.38 3.39 -9.03
N PHE A 189 -2.48 4.16 -9.14
CA PHE A 189 -3.75 3.65 -9.65
C PHE A 189 -3.62 3.16 -11.10
N SER A 190 -2.82 3.85 -11.93
CA SER A 190 -2.54 3.43 -13.30
C SER A 190 -1.96 2.01 -13.33
N TYR A 191 -0.97 1.71 -12.48
CA TYR A 191 -0.43 0.36 -12.36
C TYR A 191 -1.46 -0.66 -11.83
N ILE A 192 -2.34 -0.27 -10.91
CA ILE A 192 -3.41 -1.15 -10.40
C ILE A 192 -4.41 -1.47 -11.50
N LYS A 193 -4.87 -0.45 -12.24
CA LYS A 193 -5.79 -0.58 -13.37
C LYS A 193 -5.20 -1.49 -14.45
N ASP A 194 -3.93 -1.30 -14.79
CA ASP A 194 -3.19 -2.12 -15.75
C ASP A 194 -2.85 -3.53 -15.22
N ASN A 195 -3.30 -3.87 -14.01
CA ASN A 195 -3.06 -5.15 -13.36
C ASN A 195 -1.57 -5.48 -13.13
N LYS A 196 -0.73 -4.44 -12.96
CA LYS A 196 0.71 -4.53 -12.70
C LYS A 196 1.05 -4.46 -11.21
N ILE A 197 0.14 -3.92 -10.38
CA ILE A 197 0.24 -3.84 -8.93
C ILE A 197 -1.11 -4.24 -8.33
N TRP A 198 -1.09 -4.93 -7.20
CA TRP A 198 -2.26 -5.28 -6.41
C TRP A 198 -1.97 -5.15 -4.92
N LEU A 199 -3.03 -5.33 -4.11
CA LEU A 199 -2.92 -5.30 -2.66
C LEU A 199 -2.61 -6.69 -2.13
N GLY A 200 -1.70 -6.75 -1.16
CA GLY A 200 -1.36 -7.97 -0.45
C GLY A 200 -2.38 -8.36 0.63
N LYS A 201 -1.95 -9.17 1.59
CA LYS A 201 -2.80 -9.59 2.73
C LYS A 201 -3.05 -8.38 3.64
N PRO A 202 -4.32 -8.02 3.90
CA PRO A 202 -4.64 -6.85 4.70
C PRO A 202 -4.17 -7.03 6.16
N PHE A 203 -3.69 -5.95 6.76
CA PHE A 203 -3.47 -5.89 8.19
C PHE A 203 -4.81 -6.07 8.93
N LYS A 204 -4.79 -6.67 10.13
CA LYS A 204 -6.01 -6.84 10.92
C LYS A 204 -6.64 -5.48 11.21
N GLY A 205 -7.82 -5.23 10.64
CA GLY A 205 -8.54 -3.96 10.75
C GLY A 205 -7.93 -2.80 9.95
N ASN A 206 -7.03 -3.08 8.99
CA ASN A 206 -6.22 -2.09 8.26
C ASN A 206 -5.41 -1.19 9.20
N VAL A 207 -4.90 -1.80 10.27
CA VAL A 207 -4.12 -1.13 11.31
C VAL A 207 -2.78 -1.82 11.44
N GLY A 208 -1.71 -1.07 11.14
CA GLY A 208 -0.35 -1.47 11.48
C GLY A 208 -0.03 -1.03 12.90
N PHE A 209 0.65 -1.88 13.65
CA PHE A 209 1.32 -1.50 14.89
C PHE A 209 2.80 -1.52 14.64
N PHE A 210 3.47 -0.40 14.85
CA PHE A 210 4.87 -0.25 14.54
C PHE A 210 5.66 0.16 15.77
N MET A 211 6.90 -0.30 15.90
CA MET A 211 7.74 0.14 17.01
C MET A 211 8.20 1.56 16.75
N SER A 212 8.13 2.40 17.78
CA SER A 212 8.61 3.78 17.73
C SER A 212 9.09 4.21 19.12
N PRO A 213 10.17 5.00 19.22
CA PRO A 213 10.59 5.61 20.49
C PRO A 213 9.68 6.78 20.91
N TYR A 214 8.76 7.22 20.04
CA TYR A 214 7.80 8.28 20.36
C TYR A 214 6.56 7.71 21.05
N GLU A 215 6.00 8.47 22.00
CA GLU A 215 4.70 8.15 22.58
C GLU A 215 3.60 8.22 21.51
N ASP A 216 2.72 7.21 21.48
CA ASP A 216 1.57 7.19 20.59
C ASP A 216 0.56 8.28 20.98
N LEU A 217 0.61 9.40 20.25
CA LEU A 217 -0.32 10.52 20.41
C LEU A 217 -1.72 10.22 19.85
N ALA A 218 -1.97 9.02 19.31
CA ALA A 218 -3.29 8.65 18.81
C ALA A 218 -4.32 8.51 19.95
N THR A 219 -5.53 8.98 19.69
CA THR A 219 -6.70 8.92 20.60
C THR A 219 -7.38 7.54 20.64
N SER A 220 -6.69 6.47 20.23
CA SER A 220 -7.28 5.13 20.16
C SER A 220 -7.23 4.39 21.50
N SER A 221 -8.23 3.54 21.77
CA SER A 221 -8.30 2.70 22.96
C SER A 221 -7.36 1.48 22.95
N GLN A 222 -6.66 1.22 21.85
CA GLN A 222 -5.75 0.07 21.68
C GLN A 222 -4.27 0.46 21.81
N ARG A 223 -3.93 1.29 22.80
CA ARG A 223 -2.55 1.67 23.07
C ARG A 223 -1.76 0.44 23.57
N LYS A 224 -0.59 0.23 22.98
CA LYS A 224 0.41 -0.73 23.49
C LYS A 224 1.68 0.05 23.78
N LYS A 225 2.30 -0.24 24.93
CA LYS A 225 3.57 0.39 25.32
C LYS A 225 4.62 0.17 24.21
N ASN A 226 5.31 1.23 23.79
CA ASN A 226 6.34 1.25 22.72
C ASN A 226 5.86 0.93 21.29
N LEU A 227 4.55 0.94 21.03
CA LEU A 227 3.99 0.76 19.69
C LEU A 227 3.13 1.96 19.29
N ILE A 228 3.28 2.41 18.04
CA ILE A 228 2.41 3.40 17.42
C ILE A 228 1.41 2.70 16.50
N ARG A 229 0.13 3.05 16.67
CA ARG A 229 -0.96 2.56 15.84
C ARG A 229 -1.13 3.45 14.61
N VAL A 230 -0.95 2.90 13.41
CA VAL A 230 -1.19 3.60 12.15
C VAL A 230 -2.40 2.97 11.45
N SER A 231 -3.47 3.76 11.28
CA SER A 231 -4.64 3.36 10.49
C SER A 231 -4.34 3.45 8.99
N GLY A 232 -5.06 2.64 8.21
CA GLY A 232 -5.04 2.71 6.75
C GLY A 232 -3.74 2.16 6.16
N VAL A 233 -3.11 1.20 6.81
CA VAL A 233 -1.87 0.58 6.31
C VAL A 233 -2.19 -0.71 5.57
N MET A 234 -1.51 -0.94 4.45
CA MET A 234 -1.70 -2.10 3.59
C MET A 234 -0.41 -2.47 2.84
N TRP A 235 -0.36 -3.70 2.36
CA TRP A 235 0.68 -4.17 1.46
C TRP A 235 0.33 -3.85 0.00
N PHE A 236 1.31 -3.39 -0.76
CA PHE A 236 1.29 -3.25 -2.21
C PHE A 236 2.33 -4.22 -2.78
N THR A 237 1.96 -4.95 -3.82
CA THR A 237 2.81 -6.00 -4.38
C THR A 237 2.47 -6.24 -5.85
N ASN A 238 3.40 -6.88 -6.56
CA ASN A 238 3.16 -7.53 -7.86
C ASN A 238 3.54 -9.03 -7.80
N ILE A 239 3.61 -9.61 -6.59
CA ILE A 239 3.83 -11.03 -6.36
C ILE A 239 2.46 -11.70 -6.17
N GLU A 240 2.22 -12.79 -6.91
CA GLU A 240 0.92 -13.45 -6.92
C GLU A 240 0.59 -14.13 -5.58
N HIS A 241 -0.69 -14.11 -5.20
CA HIS A 241 -1.19 -14.75 -4.00
C HIS A 241 -2.62 -15.27 -4.18
N GLY A 242 -2.97 -16.35 -3.46
CA GLY A 242 -4.23 -17.06 -3.70
C GLY A 242 -5.50 -16.21 -3.55
N ARG A 243 -5.52 -15.24 -2.63
CA ARG A 243 -6.69 -14.35 -2.42
C ARG A 243 -7.11 -13.57 -3.66
N ARG A 244 -6.16 -13.25 -4.55
CA ARG A 244 -6.40 -12.50 -5.78
C ARG A 244 -7.25 -13.28 -6.77
N HIS A 245 -7.21 -14.61 -6.70
CA HIS A 245 -7.97 -15.50 -7.57
C HIS A 245 -9.23 -16.06 -6.88
N GLN A 246 -9.60 -15.55 -5.70
CA GLN A 246 -10.82 -15.97 -5.01
C GLN A 246 -12.02 -15.19 -5.56
N PRO A 247 -12.97 -15.83 -6.26
CA PRO A 247 -14.15 -15.14 -6.77
C PRO A 247 -15.06 -14.72 -5.61
N LEU A 248 -15.61 -13.52 -5.69
CA LEU A 248 -16.63 -13.04 -4.77
C LEU A 248 -17.95 -13.76 -5.02
N GLN A 249 -18.50 -14.31 -3.93
CA GLN A 249 -19.86 -14.82 -3.88
C GLN A 249 -20.81 -13.63 -3.71
N LEU A 250 -21.57 -13.33 -4.77
CA LEU A 250 -22.43 -12.14 -4.86
C LEU A 250 -23.88 -12.53 -5.10
N MET A 251 -24.78 -11.80 -4.47
CA MET A 251 -26.23 -11.92 -4.67
C MET A 251 -26.65 -11.24 -5.99
N THR A 252 -27.79 -11.66 -6.53
CA THR A 252 -28.48 -10.91 -7.60
C THR A 252 -28.88 -9.51 -7.10
N GLU A 253 -29.21 -8.60 -8.00
CA GLU A 253 -29.74 -7.28 -7.66
C GLU A 253 -31.00 -7.43 -6.80
N ALA A 254 -31.93 -8.28 -7.22
CA ALA A 254 -33.18 -8.54 -6.50
C ALA A 254 -32.93 -9.07 -5.08
N ASP A 255 -32.01 -10.02 -4.91
CA ASP A 255 -31.66 -10.57 -3.60
C ASP A 255 -30.93 -9.55 -2.72
N ASN A 256 -30.05 -8.72 -3.30
CA ASN A 256 -29.40 -7.63 -2.58
C ASN A 256 -30.45 -6.66 -2.01
N LEU A 257 -31.42 -6.23 -2.82
CA LEU A 257 -32.48 -5.31 -2.41
C LEU A 257 -33.44 -5.91 -1.36
N LYS A 258 -33.48 -7.24 -1.25
CA LYS A 258 -34.33 -7.96 -0.29
C LYS A 258 -33.61 -8.33 1.01
N PHE A 259 -32.36 -8.80 0.94
CA PHE A 259 -31.68 -9.45 2.06
C PHE A 259 -30.46 -8.67 2.58
N ASN A 260 -29.86 -7.78 1.79
CA ASN A 260 -28.69 -7.02 2.21
C ASN A 260 -29.09 -5.81 3.08
N THR A 261 -29.30 -6.05 4.38
CA THR A 261 -29.77 -5.04 5.34
C THR A 261 -28.90 -3.78 5.37
N LYS A 262 -27.58 -3.92 5.17
CA LYS A 262 -26.64 -2.80 5.13
C LYS A 262 -26.85 -1.93 3.89
N LEU A 263 -27.02 -2.54 2.72
CA LEU A 263 -27.39 -1.83 1.50
C LEU A 263 -28.75 -1.14 1.66
N ILE A 264 -29.78 -1.85 2.10
CA ILE A 264 -31.15 -1.31 2.24
C ILE A 264 -31.18 -0.10 3.18
N LYS A 265 -30.42 -0.13 4.28
CA LYS A 265 -30.24 1.03 5.15
C LYS A 265 -29.60 2.20 4.40
N LYS A 266 -28.54 1.94 3.63
CA LYS A 266 -27.83 2.98 2.87
C LYS A 266 -28.68 3.58 1.75
N LEU A 267 -29.46 2.78 1.04
CA LEU A 267 -30.38 3.25 0.01
C LEU A 267 -31.47 4.16 0.60
N ARG A 268 -31.99 3.84 1.79
CA ARG A 268 -32.89 4.72 2.53
C ARG A 268 -32.25 6.06 2.92
N GLU A 269 -30.98 6.06 3.33
CA GLU A 269 -30.22 7.30 3.56
C GLU A 269 -30.06 8.14 2.29
N PHE A 270 -29.99 7.49 1.11
CA PHE A 270 -30.00 8.16 -0.19
C PHE A 270 -31.41 8.55 -0.66
N GLY A 271 -32.47 8.13 0.05
CA GLY A 271 -33.85 8.39 -0.34
C GLY A 271 -34.35 7.57 -1.54
N THR A 272 -33.73 6.42 -1.82
CA THR A 272 -34.11 5.52 -2.92
C THR A 272 -34.32 4.08 -2.42
N GLN A 273 -34.99 3.25 -3.22
CA GLN A 273 -35.13 1.81 -3.01
C GLN A 273 -34.25 0.98 -3.96
N ASN A 274 -33.73 1.60 -5.02
CA ASN A 274 -32.86 0.97 -6.02
C ASN A 274 -31.46 1.59 -5.97
N TYR A 275 -30.47 0.92 -6.57
CA TYR A 275 -29.13 1.47 -6.75
C TYR A 275 -29.19 2.83 -7.48
N PRO A 276 -28.62 3.91 -6.92
CA PRO A 276 -28.57 5.20 -7.62
C PRO A 276 -27.76 5.07 -8.92
N LYS A 277 -28.22 5.73 -9.98
CA LYS A 277 -27.43 5.94 -11.19
C LYS A 277 -26.69 7.26 -11.09
N TYR A 278 -25.42 7.30 -11.50
CA TYR A 278 -24.73 8.57 -11.58
C TYR A 278 -25.36 9.46 -12.64
N TYR A 279 -25.45 10.75 -12.35
CA TYR A 279 -25.98 11.73 -13.29
C TYR A 279 -24.96 11.99 -14.41
N ASN A 280 -23.68 12.02 -14.05
CA ASN A 280 -22.61 12.43 -14.95
C ASN A 280 -21.81 11.28 -15.57
N TYR A 281 -22.21 10.03 -15.34
CA TYR A 281 -21.56 8.84 -15.90
C TYR A 281 -22.54 7.67 -15.98
N ASP A 282 -22.44 6.82 -17.00
CA ASP A 282 -23.35 5.68 -17.17
C ASP A 282 -22.90 4.49 -16.31
N ALA A 283 -23.10 4.60 -15.01
CA ALA A 283 -22.83 3.56 -14.02
C ALA A 283 -23.76 3.68 -12.81
N ILE A 284 -23.88 2.59 -12.04
CA ILE A 284 -24.57 2.60 -10.74
C ILE A 284 -23.62 2.84 -9.57
N GLU A 285 -24.09 3.50 -8.51
CA GLU A 285 -23.40 3.61 -7.23
C GLU A 285 -23.62 2.33 -6.41
N VAL A 286 -22.53 1.62 -6.15
CA VAL A 286 -22.52 0.44 -5.28
C VAL A 286 -21.80 0.80 -3.97
N PRO A 287 -22.53 1.04 -2.87
CA PRO A 287 -21.93 1.60 -1.66
C PRO A 287 -21.03 0.63 -0.90
N PHE A 288 -21.13 -0.68 -1.15
CA PHE A 288 -20.37 -1.73 -0.47
C PHE A 288 -19.98 -2.85 -1.43
N THR A 289 -18.78 -3.41 -1.30
CA THR A 289 -18.31 -4.55 -2.11
C THR A 289 -19.25 -5.76 -2.07
N MET A 290 -19.84 -6.06 -0.91
CA MET A 290 -20.80 -7.17 -0.77
C MET A 290 -22.16 -6.90 -1.43
N ALA A 291 -22.40 -5.66 -1.88
CA ALA A 291 -23.62 -5.24 -2.54
C ALA A 291 -23.44 -5.12 -4.06
N ILE A 292 -22.34 -5.62 -4.62
CA ILE A 292 -22.18 -5.70 -6.07
C ILE A 292 -23.23 -6.71 -6.59
N PRO A 293 -24.16 -6.31 -7.46
CA PRO A 293 -25.12 -7.23 -8.06
C PRO A 293 -24.42 -8.18 -9.03
N SER A 294 -24.70 -9.47 -8.93
CA SER A 294 -24.08 -10.50 -9.76
C SER A 294 -24.62 -10.48 -11.20
N ASP A 295 -25.86 -10.08 -11.41
CA ASP A 295 -26.61 -10.12 -12.67
C ASP A 295 -26.64 -8.78 -13.43
N PHE A 296 -25.76 -7.83 -13.07
CA PHE A 296 -25.68 -6.52 -13.72
C PHE A 296 -24.51 -6.42 -14.71
N ASP A 297 -24.80 -6.18 -15.99
CA ASP A 297 -23.82 -6.07 -17.10
C ASP A 297 -23.31 -4.62 -17.35
N GLY A 298 -23.74 -3.65 -16.54
CA GLY A 298 -23.29 -2.27 -16.65
C GLY A 298 -22.01 -1.95 -15.86
N TYR A 299 -21.56 -0.71 -15.96
CA TYR A 299 -20.49 -0.19 -15.11
C TYR A 299 -20.99 0.07 -13.69
N MET A 300 -20.12 -0.18 -12.72
CA MET A 300 -20.43 -0.04 -11.29
C MET A 300 -19.34 0.76 -10.60
N GLY A 301 -19.74 1.81 -9.88
CA GLY A 301 -18.84 2.54 -8.98
C GLY A 301 -18.80 1.85 -7.62
N VAL A 302 -17.68 1.22 -7.29
CA VAL A 302 -17.46 0.50 -6.01
C VAL A 302 -16.48 1.26 -5.11
N PRO A 303 -16.50 1.04 -3.78
CA PRO A 303 -15.56 1.70 -2.88
C PRO A 303 -14.11 1.30 -3.18
N ILE A 304 -13.13 2.18 -2.92
CA ILE A 304 -11.70 1.86 -3.14
C ILE A 304 -11.23 0.60 -2.37
N THR A 305 -11.88 0.30 -1.24
CA THR A 305 -11.62 -0.92 -0.43
C THR A 305 -12.03 -2.21 -1.14
N PHE A 306 -12.71 -2.12 -2.30
CA PHE A 306 -12.96 -3.26 -3.17
C PHE A 306 -11.66 -3.99 -3.57
N LEU A 307 -10.54 -3.26 -3.70
CA LEU A 307 -9.26 -3.83 -4.10
C LEU A 307 -8.74 -4.93 -3.16
N ASP A 308 -9.12 -4.91 -1.87
CA ASP A 308 -8.79 -5.99 -0.91
C ASP A 308 -9.34 -7.37 -1.33
N LYS A 309 -10.30 -7.35 -2.25
CA LYS A 309 -11.10 -8.47 -2.76
C LYS A 309 -11.14 -8.50 -4.29
N PHE A 310 -10.33 -7.68 -4.95
CA PHE A 310 -10.33 -7.61 -6.40
C PHE A 310 -9.78 -8.91 -6.99
N ASN A 311 -10.58 -9.50 -7.86
CA ASN A 311 -10.22 -10.66 -8.64
C ASN A 311 -10.21 -10.28 -10.13
N PRO A 312 -9.06 -10.34 -10.82
CA PRO A 312 -8.94 -9.92 -12.21
C PRO A 312 -9.60 -10.90 -13.20
N GLU A 313 -9.90 -12.14 -12.80
CA GLU A 313 -10.72 -13.07 -13.59
C GLU A 313 -12.21 -12.72 -13.53
N GLN A 314 -12.68 -12.15 -12.41
CA GLN A 314 -14.09 -11.82 -12.18
C GLN A 314 -14.45 -10.39 -12.63
N PHE A 315 -13.54 -9.43 -12.50
CA PHE A 315 -13.81 -8.01 -12.78
C PHE A 315 -12.72 -7.37 -13.63
N GLU A 316 -13.11 -6.34 -14.35
CA GLU A 316 -12.24 -5.39 -15.04
C GLU A 316 -12.31 -4.04 -14.35
N ILE A 317 -11.15 -3.38 -14.15
CA ILE A 317 -11.08 -2.02 -13.63
C ILE A 317 -11.08 -1.05 -14.82
N ILE A 318 -12.09 -0.19 -14.88
CA ILE A 318 -12.25 0.80 -15.96
C ILE A 318 -11.53 2.10 -15.59
N GLY A 319 -11.64 2.53 -14.34
CA GLY A 319 -10.93 3.71 -13.85
C GLY A 319 -11.33 4.18 -12.47
N LEU A 320 -10.92 5.40 -12.13
CA LEU A 320 -11.19 6.03 -10.84
C LEU A 320 -12.03 7.29 -11.07
N GLY A 321 -13.24 7.33 -10.52
CA GLY A 321 -14.20 8.42 -10.72
C GLY A 321 -13.99 9.62 -9.79
N ILE A 322 -12.79 10.19 -9.79
CA ILE A 322 -12.44 11.38 -9.00
C ILE A 322 -11.47 12.29 -9.76
N SER A 323 -11.71 13.60 -9.70
CA SER A 323 -10.81 14.62 -10.27
C SER A 323 -10.36 14.28 -11.70
N SER A 324 -9.09 14.57 -12.05
CA SER A 324 -8.51 14.28 -13.36
C SER A 324 -8.62 12.82 -13.80
N SER A 325 -8.57 11.84 -12.88
CA SER A 325 -8.76 10.42 -13.23
C SER A 325 -10.19 10.12 -13.70
N GLY A 326 -11.18 10.85 -13.18
CA GLY A 326 -12.55 10.74 -13.64
C GLY A 326 -12.74 11.33 -15.03
N ILE A 327 -12.09 12.45 -15.31
CA ILE A 327 -12.10 13.08 -16.65
C ILE A 327 -11.53 12.10 -17.69
N GLU A 328 -10.44 11.40 -17.37
CA GLU A 328 -9.79 10.43 -18.26
C GLU A 328 -10.71 9.28 -18.69
N ILE A 329 -11.70 8.91 -17.88
CA ILE A 329 -12.68 7.86 -18.23
C ILE A 329 -14.00 8.41 -18.76
N GLY A 330 -14.11 9.72 -18.98
CA GLY A 330 -15.30 10.35 -19.56
C GLY A 330 -16.37 10.76 -18.55
N VAL A 331 -16.04 10.92 -17.26
CA VAL A 331 -16.97 11.51 -16.29
C VAL A 331 -17.26 12.95 -16.68
N ARG A 332 -18.53 13.26 -16.92
CA ARG A 332 -18.97 14.60 -17.32
C ARG A 332 -18.82 15.58 -16.15
N GLY A 333 -18.51 16.84 -16.47
CA GLY A 333 -18.46 17.91 -15.49
C GLY A 333 -19.83 18.22 -14.88
N TYR A 334 -19.83 19.01 -13.80
CA TYR A 334 -21.06 19.52 -13.20
C TYR A 334 -21.74 20.52 -14.13
N THR A 335 -23.08 20.51 -14.15
CA THR A 335 -23.87 21.61 -14.71
C THR A 335 -23.69 22.88 -13.87
N ASP A 336 -23.89 24.05 -14.46
CA ASP A 336 -23.77 25.33 -13.75
C ASP A 336 -24.70 25.43 -12.54
N GLU A 337 -25.92 24.90 -12.69
CA GLU A 337 -26.91 24.81 -11.61
C GLU A 337 -26.38 23.98 -10.42
N HIS A 338 -25.86 22.77 -10.69
CA HIS A 338 -25.32 21.92 -9.64
C HIS A 338 -24.08 22.52 -8.99
N ARG A 339 -23.20 23.17 -9.76
CA ARG A 339 -22.04 23.90 -9.20
C ARG A 339 -22.48 24.99 -8.25
N LYS A 340 -23.46 25.80 -8.67
CA LYS A 340 -24.02 26.88 -7.86
C LYS A 340 -24.60 26.33 -6.56
N TYR A 341 -25.41 25.27 -6.65
CA TYR A 341 -25.99 24.63 -5.47
C TYR A 341 -24.91 24.11 -4.49
N ARG A 342 -23.87 23.41 -4.98
CA ARG A 342 -22.79 22.92 -4.12
C ARG A 342 -22.06 24.04 -3.40
N LYS A 343 -21.75 25.12 -4.13
CA LYS A 343 -21.00 26.26 -3.61
C LYS A 343 -21.83 27.07 -2.61
N GLU A 344 -23.07 27.41 -2.96
CA GLU A 344 -23.89 28.35 -2.21
C GLU A 344 -24.64 27.69 -1.05
N ILE A 345 -25.16 26.46 -1.26
CA ILE A 345 -26.01 25.77 -0.29
C ILE A 345 -25.20 24.74 0.52
N GLN A 346 -24.50 23.83 -0.15
CA GLN A 346 -23.73 22.78 0.54
C GLN A 346 -22.39 23.28 1.11
N LYS A 347 -21.95 24.49 0.73
CA LYS A 347 -20.64 25.08 1.07
C LYS A 347 -19.47 24.14 0.75
N ARG A 348 -19.55 23.44 -0.39
CA ARG A 348 -18.52 22.50 -0.88
C ARG A 348 -18.07 22.88 -2.29
N GLY A 349 -16.80 22.61 -2.57
CA GLY A 349 -16.25 22.74 -3.92
C GLY A 349 -16.78 21.66 -4.87
N THR A 350 -16.55 21.88 -6.15
CA THR A 350 -16.73 20.89 -7.21
C THR A 350 -15.39 20.65 -7.89
N ALA A 351 -15.00 19.38 -8.07
CA ALA A 351 -13.91 19.01 -8.96
C ALA A 351 -14.50 18.27 -10.16
N ASP A 352 -14.13 18.69 -11.36
CA ASP A 352 -14.56 17.99 -12.56
C ASP A 352 -13.94 16.59 -12.61
N GLY A 353 -14.73 15.61 -13.03
CA GLY A 353 -14.43 14.20 -12.96
C GLY A 353 -14.87 13.51 -11.66
N ASP A 354 -15.37 14.24 -10.66
CA ASP A 354 -16.03 13.62 -9.51
C ASP A 354 -17.40 13.05 -9.90
N LEU A 355 -17.63 11.77 -9.61
CA LEU A 355 -18.94 11.15 -9.77
C LEU A 355 -19.97 11.77 -8.82
N TYR A 356 -21.19 11.98 -9.31
CA TYR A 356 -22.32 12.35 -8.46
C TYR A 356 -23.63 11.77 -9.00
N PHE A 357 -24.57 11.53 -8.09
CA PHE A 357 -25.96 11.22 -8.41
C PHE A 357 -26.88 12.28 -7.80
N LEU A 358 -28.15 12.28 -8.19
CA LEU A 358 -29.14 13.21 -7.66
C LEU A 358 -29.94 12.55 -6.54
N ASP A 359 -30.21 13.31 -5.48
CA ASP A 359 -31.20 12.91 -4.49
C ASP A 359 -32.64 13.05 -5.04
N LYS A 360 -33.63 12.67 -4.24
CA LYS A 360 -35.06 12.77 -4.59
C LYS A 360 -35.55 14.18 -4.93
N ASN A 361 -34.81 15.22 -4.55
CA ASN A 361 -35.13 16.61 -4.82
C ASN A 361 -34.33 17.17 -6.01
N GLY A 362 -33.55 16.33 -6.70
CA GLY A 362 -32.72 16.73 -7.82
C GLY A 362 -31.37 17.33 -7.42
N PHE A 363 -30.94 17.23 -6.16
CA PHE A 363 -29.69 17.86 -5.71
C PHE A 363 -28.49 16.91 -5.74
N PRO A 364 -27.27 17.42 -6.06
CA PRO A 364 -26.08 16.60 -6.22
C PRO A 364 -25.57 16.01 -4.90
N VAL A 365 -25.49 14.68 -4.88
CA VAL A 365 -24.85 13.86 -3.83
C VAL A 365 -23.56 13.27 -4.39
N VAL A 366 -22.44 13.54 -3.72
CA VAL A 366 -21.13 12.99 -4.11
C VAL A 366 -20.72 11.92 -3.12
N PRO A 367 -20.53 10.67 -3.58
CA PRO A 367 -19.95 9.63 -2.74
C PRO A 367 -18.46 9.90 -2.51
N TYR A 368 -17.86 9.16 -1.58
CA TYR A 368 -16.40 9.02 -1.56
C TYR A 368 -15.90 8.44 -2.88
N ALA A 369 -14.62 8.62 -3.19
CA ALA A 369 -13.97 8.09 -4.41
C ALA A 369 -14.42 6.65 -4.73
N ARG A 370 -14.72 6.42 -6.02
CA ARG A 370 -15.19 5.14 -6.53
C ARG A 370 -14.26 4.63 -7.61
N ILE A 371 -14.00 3.33 -7.57
CA ILE A 371 -13.39 2.60 -8.68
C ILE A 371 -14.54 2.16 -9.58
N ILE A 372 -14.47 2.51 -10.85
CA ILE A 372 -15.41 2.01 -11.85
C ILE A 372 -14.93 0.62 -12.28
N ILE A 373 -15.80 -0.37 -12.12
CA ILE A 373 -15.54 -1.75 -12.53
C ILE A 373 -16.62 -2.24 -13.50
N LYS A 374 -16.28 -3.24 -14.30
CA LYS A 374 -17.23 -4.07 -15.05
C LYS A 374 -17.03 -5.53 -14.65
N ARG A 375 -18.10 -6.32 -14.57
CA ARG A 375 -18.00 -7.77 -14.39
C ARG A 375 -17.61 -8.44 -15.72
N LYS A 376 -16.75 -9.45 -15.66
CA LYS A 376 -16.38 -10.26 -16.83
C LYS A 376 -17.35 -11.44 -17.00
N GLY A 377 -17.73 -11.71 -18.25
CA GLY A 377 -18.50 -12.91 -18.62
C GLY A 377 -19.94 -12.95 -18.09
N VAL A 378 -20.61 -11.79 -17.99
CA VAL A 378 -22.06 -11.67 -17.74
C VAL A 378 -22.77 -11.43 -19.05
#